data_AF-A0A2T0BQ79-F1
#
_entry.id   AF-A0A2T0BQ79-F1
#
_cell.length_a   1.000
_cell.length_b   1.000
_cell.length_c   1.000
_cell.angle_alpha   90.00
_cell.angle_beta   90.00
_cell.angle_gamma   90.00
#
_symmetry.space_group_name_H-M   'P 1'
#
loop_
_entity.id
_entity.type
_entity.pdbx_description
1 polymer ?
#
loop_
_entity_poly.entity_id
_entity_poly.type
_entity_poly.pdbx_seq_one_letter_code
_entity_poly.pdbx_strand_id
1 'polypeptide(L)'
;MMSGNLKLDFKVLIPAGNTWKIRHMSIQSSYSLSMGRFFYMNAAKFNLKYHIMLELKNYLIKKLEELKMSVESVVNYFLDRGMENPVFKLQDSGATVQQAAETIHTEPKYIAKTLAFKLKDEDIVIVMRGDLRVSNKKFKKFFKTKARMLDHDEVLEVTGHPVGGLCPFGLKNPIKVYLDKSIKDFQYVYPAAGSKEFALKIKPEIISNLVNGEWIDVCED
;
A
#
# COMPACT_ATOMS: atom_id res chain seq x y z
N MET A 1 6.08 38.34 -29.58
CA MET A 1 6.20 37.14 -28.74
C MET A 1 4.81 36.66 -28.39
N MET A 2 4.48 35.39 -28.59
CA MET A 2 3.23 34.84 -28.05
C MET A 2 3.54 34.18 -26.71
N SER A 3 2.88 34.66 -25.67
CA SER A 3 2.84 34.03 -24.36
C SER A 3 1.46 33.41 -24.15
N GLY A 4 1.45 32.22 -23.56
CA GLY A 4 0.22 31.49 -23.26
C GLY A 4 0.32 30.85 -21.89
N ASN A 5 -0.81 30.80 -21.20
CA ASN A 5 -0.96 30.07 -19.94
C ASN A 5 -1.89 28.89 -20.19
N LEU A 6 -1.37 27.68 -20.00
CA LEU A 6 -2.22 26.49 -19.97
C LEU A 6 -2.67 26.26 -18.53
N LYS A 7 -3.98 26.28 -18.32
CA LYS A 7 -4.61 25.96 -17.03
C LYS A 7 -5.42 24.69 -17.22
N LEU A 8 -5.03 23.61 -16.54
CA LEU A 8 -5.86 22.42 -16.43
C LEU A 8 -6.51 22.40 -15.06
N ASP A 9 -7.84 22.46 -15.06
CA ASP A 9 -8.67 22.30 -13.88
C ASP A 9 -9.12 20.84 -13.76
N PHE A 10 -8.99 20.26 -12.58
CA PHE A 10 -9.49 18.91 -12.30
C PHE A 10 -10.02 18.82 -10.87
N LYS A 11 -10.99 17.91 -10.70
CA LYS A 11 -11.67 17.63 -9.45
C LYS A 11 -11.03 16.41 -8.81
N VAL A 12 -10.52 16.54 -7.59
CA VAL A 12 -9.97 15.43 -6.81
C VAL A 12 -10.88 15.21 -5.61
N LEU A 13 -11.29 13.96 -5.39
CA LEU A 13 -11.96 13.57 -4.15
C LEU A 13 -10.89 13.45 -3.05
N ILE A 14 -10.95 14.35 -2.07
CA ILE A 14 -10.08 14.34 -0.92
C ILE A 14 -10.87 13.96 0.34
N PRO A 15 -10.29 13.16 1.24
CA PRO A 15 -10.92 12.83 2.52
C PRO A 15 -11.01 14.06 3.42
N ALA A 16 -12.16 14.25 4.07
CA ALA A 16 -12.46 15.32 5.01
C ALA A 16 -13.20 14.74 6.23
N GLY A 17 -12.45 14.26 7.22
CA GLY A 17 -13.00 13.47 8.33
C GLY A 17 -13.61 12.17 7.81
N ASN A 18 -14.85 11.87 8.22
CA ASN A 18 -15.59 10.67 7.80
C ASN A 18 -16.32 10.84 6.44
N THR A 19 -16.03 11.89 5.68
CA THR A 19 -16.70 12.21 4.41
C THR A 19 -15.69 12.51 3.30
N TRP A 20 -16.14 12.49 2.04
CA TRP A 20 -15.33 12.86 0.89
C TRP A 20 -15.75 14.24 0.36
N LYS A 21 -14.78 15.11 0.08
CA LYS A 21 -15.02 16.42 -0.53
C LYS A 21 -14.35 16.51 -1.88
N ILE A 22 -15.02 17.15 -2.83
CA ILE A 22 -14.45 17.47 -4.13
C ILE A 22 -13.61 18.74 -3.97
N ARG A 23 -12.30 18.64 -4.19
CA ARG A 23 -11.40 19.79 -4.28
C ARG A 23 -11.06 20.08 -5.73
N HIS A 24 -11.24 21.34 -6.12
CA HIS A 24 -10.80 21.82 -7.41
C HIS A 24 -9.31 22.15 -7.31
N MET A 25 -8.51 21.53 -8.16
CA MET A 25 -7.09 21.81 -8.30
C MET A 25 -6.82 22.29 -9.72
N SER A 26 -5.87 23.23 -9.83
CA SER A 26 -5.43 23.75 -11.11
C SER A 26 -3.91 23.65 -11.22
N ILE A 27 -3.42 23.08 -12.31
CA ILE A 27 -1.99 23.15 -12.67
C ILE A 27 -1.84 24.24 -13.73
N GLN A 28 -0.91 25.16 -13.51
CA GLN A 28 -0.57 26.23 -14.45
C GLN A 28 0.85 26.07 -14.98
N SER A 29 1.01 26.23 -16.29
CA SER A 29 2.32 26.38 -16.93
C SER A 29 2.29 27.59 -17.85
N SER A 30 3.30 28.46 -17.73
CA SER A 30 3.53 29.62 -18.59
C SER A 30 4.65 29.34 -19.60
N TYR A 31 4.60 29.98 -20.77
CA TYR A 31 5.66 29.94 -21.79
C TYR A 31 5.72 31.24 -22.61
N SER A 32 6.91 31.59 -23.13
CA SER A 32 7.12 32.73 -24.04
C SER A 32 7.92 32.32 -25.29
N LEU A 33 7.46 32.71 -26.48
CA LEU A 33 8.11 32.38 -27.76
C LEU A 33 8.57 33.62 -28.53
N SER A 34 9.85 33.70 -28.92
CA SER A 34 10.40 34.65 -29.90
C SER A 34 10.54 34.00 -31.29
N MET A 35 10.31 34.77 -32.35
CA MET A 35 9.98 34.27 -33.68
C MET A 35 11.22 34.27 -34.58
N GLY A 36 11.86 33.10 -34.76
CA GLY A 36 12.97 32.92 -35.69
C GLY A 36 13.57 31.51 -35.60
N ARG A 37 13.35 30.68 -36.62
CA ARG A 37 13.93 29.32 -36.82
C ARG A 37 13.59 28.20 -35.81
N PHE A 38 12.54 28.32 -35.01
CA PHE A 38 12.20 27.32 -33.97
C PHE A 38 10.79 26.69 -34.08
N PHE A 39 10.18 26.64 -35.27
CA PHE A 39 8.78 26.21 -35.41
C PHE A 39 8.55 24.69 -35.29
N TYR A 40 9.49 23.83 -35.69
CA TYR A 40 9.31 22.38 -35.57
C TYR A 40 9.77 21.80 -34.22
N MET A 41 10.86 22.31 -33.64
CA MET A 41 11.36 21.80 -32.35
C MET A 41 10.47 22.17 -31.16
N ASN A 42 9.76 23.31 -31.18
CA ASN A 42 8.93 23.75 -30.05
C ASN A 42 7.50 23.16 -30.06
N ALA A 43 6.88 22.95 -31.22
CA ALA A 43 5.60 22.24 -31.28
C ALA A 43 5.76 20.77 -30.85
N ALA A 44 6.86 20.11 -31.27
CA ALA A 44 7.20 18.77 -30.82
C ALA A 44 7.47 18.72 -29.31
N LYS A 45 8.25 19.65 -28.75
CA LYS A 45 8.49 19.75 -27.29
C LYS A 45 7.21 20.05 -26.49
N PHE A 46 6.32 20.89 -27.02
CA PHE A 46 5.04 21.22 -26.39
C PHE A 46 4.07 20.04 -26.41
N ASN A 47 3.91 19.38 -27.56
CA ASN A 47 3.14 18.15 -27.70
C ASN A 47 3.70 17.03 -26.83
N LEU A 48 5.02 16.88 -26.75
CA LEU A 48 5.68 15.92 -25.88
C LEU A 48 5.40 16.22 -24.39
N LYS A 49 5.52 17.48 -23.96
CA LYS A 49 5.22 17.90 -22.57
C LYS A 49 3.75 17.66 -22.22
N TYR A 50 2.82 17.96 -23.13
CA TYR A 50 1.39 17.74 -22.93
C TYR A 50 1.04 16.25 -22.89
N HIS A 51 1.64 15.45 -23.78
CA HIS A 51 1.48 14.00 -23.80
C HIS A 51 1.99 13.34 -22.51
N ILE A 52 3.21 13.67 -22.07
CA ILE A 52 3.77 13.18 -20.80
C ILE A 52 2.85 13.55 -19.61
N MET A 53 2.32 14.77 -19.58
CA MET A 53 1.42 15.21 -18.52
C MET A 53 0.09 14.43 -18.52
N LEU A 54 -0.46 14.10 -19.69
CA LEU A 54 -1.66 13.27 -19.81
C LEU A 54 -1.39 11.82 -19.36
N GLU A 55 -0.26 11.23 -19.76
CA GLU A 55 0.14 9.89 -19.31
C GLU A 55 0.32 9.84 -17.79
N LEU A 56 1.01 10.83 -17.21
CA LEU A 56 1.16 10.96 -15.76
C LEU A 56 -0.20 11.10 -15.06
N LYS A 57 -1.12 11.90 -15.60
CA LYS A 57 -2.47 12.05 -15.05
C LYS A 57 -3.23 10.72 -15.04
N ASN A 58 -3.23 10.01 -16.17
CA ASN A 58 -3.91 8.72 -16.29
C ASN A 58 -3.28 7.66 -15.37
N TYR A 59 -1.94 7.64 -15.27
CA TYR A 59 -1.23 6.80 -14.32
C TYR A 59 -1.64 7.09 -12.87
N LEU A 60 -1.71 8.38 -12.48
CA LEU A 60 -2.12 8.78 -11.12
C LEU A 60 -3.58 8.42 -10.83
N ILE A 61 -4.50 8.59 -11.79
CA ILE A 61 -5.92 8.19 -11.64
C ILE A 61 -6.01 6.69 -11.41
N LYS A 62 -5.38 5.90 -12.27
CA LYS A 62 -5.36 4.43 -12.15
C LYS A 62 -4.80 4.00 -10.79
N LYS A 63 -3.69 4.63 -10.35
CA LYS A 63 -3.06 4.33 -9.06
C LYS A 63 -3.96 4.70 -7.87
N LEU A 64 -4.73 5.79 -7.96
CA LEU A 64 -5.71 6.16 -6.94
C LEU A 64 -6.89 5.18 -6.87
N GLU A 65 -7.35 4.68 -8.01
CA GLU A 65 -8.39 3.66 -8.08
C GLU A 65 -7.89 2.33 -7.50
N GLU A 66 -6.68 1.90 -7.85
CA GLU A 66 -6.02 0.72 -7.25
C GLU A 66 -5.93 0.81 -5.73
N LEU A 67 -5.50 1.97 -5.20
CA LEU A 67 -5.43 2.20 -3.76
C LEU A 67 -6.80 2.15 -3.07
N LYS A 68 -7.84 2.69 -3.70
CA LYS A 68 -9.21 2.62 -3.16
C LYS A 68 -9.72 1.18 -3.13
N MET A 69 -9.54 0.45 -4.24
CA MET A 69 -9.93 -0.96 -4.34
C MET A 69 -9.19 -1.81 -3.28
N SER A 70 -7.94 -1.47 -2.97
CA SER A 70 -7.12 -2.17 -1.99
C SER A 70 -7.64 -2.03 -0.54
N VAL A 71 -8.05 -0.83 -0.13
CA VAL A 71 -8.65 -0.63 1.20
C VAL A 71 -10.05 -1.25 1.25
N GLU A 72 -10.81 -1.11 0.17
CA GLU A 72 -12.16 -1.65 0.05
C GLU A 72 -12.18 -3.19 0.13
N SER A 73 -11.20 -3.89 -0.46
CA SER A 73 -11.11 -5.35 -0.35
C SER A 73 -10.93 -5.81 1.09
N VAL A 74 -10.15 -5.07 1.90
CA VAL A 74 -9.98 -5.35 3.33
C VAL A 74 -11.29 -5.12 4.07
N VAL A 75 -11.97 -4.00 3.83
CA VAL A 75 -13.26 -3.69 4.45
C VAL A 75 -14.30 -4.76 4.13
N ASN A 76 -14.46 -5.09 2.85
CA ASN A 76 -15.41 -6.11 2.39
C ASN A 76 -15.09 -7.49 2.94
N TYR A 77 -13.81 -7.83 3.13
CA TYR A 77 -13.41 -9.10 3.75
C TYR A 77 -14.07 -9.32 5.12
N PHE A 78 -14.20 -8.27 5.93
CA PHE A 78 -14.88 -8.33 7.24
C PHE A 78 -16.40 -8.26 7.10
N LEU A 79 -16.92 -7.34 6.27
CA LEU A 79 -18.36 -7.14 6.11
C LEU A 79 -19.05 -8.39 5.53
N ASP A 80 -18.45 -9.05 4.53
CA ASP A 80 -18.98 -10.27 3.91
C ASP A 80 -19.05 -11.45 4.89
N ARG A 81 -18.33 -11.37 6.02
CA ARG A 81 -18.34 -12.35 7.12
C ARG A 81 -19.25 -11.92 8.27
N GLY A 82 -20.02 -10.84 8.11
CA GLY A 82 -20.91 -10.31 9.14
C GLY A 82 -20.18 -9.66 10.32
N MET A 83 -18.92 -9.25 10.13
CA MET A 83 -18.12 -8.60 11.17
C MET A 83 -18.16 -7.08 11.04
N GLU A 84 -17.97 -6.38 12.16
CA GLU A 84 -17.75 -4.93 12.13
C GLU A 84 -16.44 -4.59 11.40
N ASN A 85 -16.42 -3.43 10.73
CA ASN A 85 -15.23 -2.93 10.05
C ASN A 85 -14.19 -2.44 11.08
N PRO A 86 -13.02 -3.10 11.21
CA PRO A 86 -11.98 -2.68 12.15
C PRO A 86 -11.01 -1.64 11.56
N VAL A 87 -11.18 -1.27 10.29
CA VAL A 87 -10.27 -0.40 9.54
C VAL A 87 -10.50 1.06 9.94
N PHE A 88 -9.42 1.75 10.27
CA PHE A 88 -9.42 3.17 10.57
C PHE A 88 -8.33 3.91 9.76
N LYS A 89 -8.57 5.19 9.51
CA LYS A 89 -7.63 6.07 8.83
C LYS A 89 -6.59 6.60 9.82
N LEU A 90 -5.32 6.56 9.43
CA LEU A 90 -4.22 7.22 10.14
C LEU A 90 -4.27 8.73 9.91
N GLN A 91 -3.93 9.51 10.94
CA GLN A 91 -3.88 10.98 10.84
C GLN A 91 -2.73 11.45 9.93
N ASP A 92 -1.64 10.68 9.92
CA ASP A 92 -0.45 10.86 9.08
C ASP A 92 -0.11 9.55 8.33
N SER A 93 1.00 9.52 7.62
CA SER A 93 1.45 8.36 6.83
C SER A 93 2.04 7.25 7.70
N GLY A 94 1.53 6.02 7.56
CA GLY A 94 2.12 4.79 8.10
C GLY A 94 3.12 4.11 7.15
N ALA A 95 3.90 4.88 6.38
CA ALA A 95 4.79 4.33 5.36
C ALA A 95 5.93 3.45 5.91
N THR A 96 6.28 3.63 7.19
CA THR A 96 7.23 2.78 7.92
C THR A 96 6.62 2.35 9.25
N VAL A 97 7.20 1.32 9.87
CA VAL A 97 6.78 0.82 11.18
C VAL A 97 6.87 1.92 12.25
N GLN A 98 7.97 2.67 12.28
CA GLN A 98 8.15 3.79 13.21
C GLN A 98 7.06 4.85 13.03
N GLN A 99 6.82 5.28 11.79
CA GLN A 99 5.79 6.28 11.51
C GLN A 99 4.39 5.79 11.91
N ALA A 100 4.04 4.54 11.57
CA ALA A 100 2.76 3.96 11.97
C ALA A 100 2.61 3.91 13.51
N ALA A 101 3.68 3.54 14.21
CA ALA A 101 3.70 3.51 15.67
C ALA A 101 3.50 4.91 16.28
N GLU A 102 4.19 5.92 15.75
CA GLU A 102 4.06 7.31 16.16
C GLU A 102 2.64 7.83 15.92
N THR A 103 2.07 7.62 14.72
CA THR A 103 0.72 8.07 14.37
C THR A 103 -0.38 7.39 15.19
N ILE A 104 -0.17 6.13 15.59
CA ILE A 104 -1.12 5.37 16.42
C ILE A 104 -0.89 5.63 17.93
N HIS A 105 0.20 6.34 18.28
CA HIS A 105 0.64 6.54 19.67
C HIS A 105 0.87 5.22 20.41
N THR A 106 1.62 4.31 19.77
CA THR A 106 1.97 2.99 20.30
C THR A 106 3.46 2.70 20.10
N GLU A 107 3.95 1.62 20.70
CA GLU A 107 5.32 1.15 20.45
C GLU A 107 5.40 0.38 19.11
N PRO A 108 6.54 0.44 18.38
CA PRO A 108 6.77 -0.30 17.13
C PRO A 108 6.44 -1.80 17.18
N LYS A 109 6.63 -2.44 18.34
CA LYS A 109 6.31 -3.86 18.56
C LYS A 109 4.82 -4.21 18.39
N TYR A 110 3.92 -3.23 18.53
CA TYR A 110 2.48 -3.44 18.30
C TYR A 110 2.08 -3.30 16.83
N ILE A 111 2.96 -2.76 15.98
CA ILE A 111 2.72 -2.72 14.54
C ILE A 111 3.02 -4.10 13.99
N ALA A 112 2.06 -4.70 13.30
CA ALA A 112 2.27 -5.95 12.59
C ALA A 112 2.55 -5.63 11.12
N LYS A 113 3.67 -6.11 10.58
CA LYS A 113 3.91 -6.01 9.14
C LYS A 113 3.59 -7.32 8.46
N THR A 114 3.06 -7.21 7.24
CA THR A 114 2.85 -8.35 6.35
C THR A 114 3.88 -8.27 5.26
N LEU A 115 4.63 -9.35 5.05
CA LEU A 115 5.66 -9.46 4.02
C LEU A 115 5.31 -10.60 3.08
N ALA A 116 5.42 -10.39 1.77
CA ALA A 116 5.20 -11.43 0.78
C ALA A 116 6.52 -12.07 0.35
N PHE A 117 6.52 -13.39 0.23
CA PHE A 117 7.69 -14.17 -0.17
C PHE A 117 7.33 -15.14 -1.29
N LYS A 118 8.28 -15.35 -2.18
CA LYS A 118 8.24 -16.45 -3.15
C LYS A 118 8.85 -17.70 -2.53
N LEU A 119 8.05 -18.75 -2.45
CA LEU A 119 8.55 -20.12 -2.36
C LEU A 119 8.67 -20.71 -3.76
N LYS A 120 9.26 -21.90 -3.89
CA LYS A 120 9.55 -22.51 -5.21
C LYS A 120 8.33 -22.52 -6.12
N ASP A 121 7.20 -22.99 -5.60
CA ASP A 121 5.99 -23.27 -6.39
C ASP A 121 4.80 -22.39 -6.01
N GLU A 122 4.95 -21.54 -4.98
CA GLU A 122 3.84 -20.74 -4.44
C GLU A 122 4.31 -19.39 -3.86
N ASP A 123 3.39 -18.45 -3.78
CA ASP A 123 3.55 -17.20 -3.05
C ASP A 123 2.93 -17.33 -1.67
N ILE A 124 3.59 -16.77 -0.66
CA ILE A 124 3.11 -16.77 0.72
C ILE A 124 3.18 -15.36 1.29
N VAL A 125 2.40 -15.11 2.35
CA VAL A 125 2.58 -13.91 3.18
C VAL A 125 2.83 -14.30 4.63
N ILE A 126 3.66 -13.50 5.32
CA ILE A 126 3.99 -13.69 6.72
C ILE A 126 3.63 -12.42 7.48
N VAL A 127 2.77 -12.56 8.50
CA VAL A 127 2.43 -11.52 9.46
C VAL A 127 3.36 -11.64 10.65
N MET A 128 4.09 -10.59 10.96
CA MET A 128 5.10 -10.58 12.03
C MET A 128 5.20 -9.23 12.71
N ARG A 129 5.92 -9.16 13.83
CA ARG A 129 6.24 -7.87 14.48
C ARG A 129 6.96 -6.93 13.52
N GLY A 130 6.57 -5.66 13.56
CA GLY A 130 7.10 -4.61 12.69
C GLY A 130 8.59 -4.35 12.90
N ASP A 131 9.02 -4.37 14.16
CA ASP A 131 10.37 -4.06 14.62
C ASP A 131 11.39 -5.19 14.48
N LEU A 132 10.94 -6.41 14.15
CA LEU A 132 11.82 -7.56 13.91
C LEU A 132 12.19 -7.73 12.44
N ARG A 133 13.20 -8.54 12.14
CA ARG A 133 13.52 -8.98 10.78
C ARG A 133 13.39 -10.48 10.66
N VAL A 134 13.23 -10.95 9.42
CA VAL A 134 13.22 -12.38 9.11
C VAL A 134 14.62 -12.94 9.22
N SER A 135 14.80 -13.95 10.06
CA SER A 135 16.02 -14.73 10.15
C SER A 135 16.12 -15.69 8.97
N ASN A 136 17.07 -15.45 8.07
CA ASN A 136 17.35 -16.34 6.93
C ASN A 136 17.60 -17.80 7.37
N LYS A 137 18.21 -18.00 8.54
CA LYS A 137 18.48 -19.32 9.11
C LYS A 137 17.18 -20.02 9.50
N LYS A 138 16.31 -19.36 10.27
CA LYS A 138 15.03 -19.94 10.72
C LYS A 138 14.07 -20.12 9.54
N PHE A 139 13.99 -19.15 8.63
CA PHE A 139 13.21 -19.24 7.39
C PHE A 139 13.62 -20.47 6.58
N LYS A 140 14.92 -20.65 6.31
CA LYS A 140 15.41 -21.82 5.56
C LYS A 140 15.17 -23.13 6.30
N LYS A 141 15.26 -23.14 7.63
CA LYS A 141 14.96 -24.32 8.44
C LYS A 141 13.49 -24.75 8.29
N PHE A 142 12.57 -23.79 8.28
CA PHE A 142 11.13 -24.03 8.16
C PHE A 142 10.72 -24.35 6.72
N PHE A 143 10.95 -23.43 5.77
CA PHE A 143 10.50 -23.52 4.38
C PHE A 143 11.42 -24.34 3.46
N LYS A 144 12.56 -24.83 3.96
CA LYS A 144 13.56 -25.60 3.19
C LYS A 144 14.11 -24.87 1.96
N THR A 145 13.97 -23.55 1.90
CA THR A 145 14.48 -22.68 0.83
C THR A 145 14.95 -21.34 1.38
N LYS A 146 15.74 -20.60 0.61
CA LYS A 146 16.14 -19.23 0.99
C LYS A 146 14.93 -18.29 0.89
N ALA A 147 14.85 -17.32 1.80
CA ALA A 147 13.85 -16.27 1.71
C ALA A 147 14.10 -15.41 0.46
N ARG A 148 13.09 -15.34 -0.42
CA ARG A 148 13.02 -14.35 -1.50
C ARG A 148 11.78 -13.52 -1.26
N MET A 149 11.95 -12.25 -0.91
CA MET A 149 10.81 -11.32 -0.86
C MET A 149 10.33 -11.06 -2.29
N LEU A 150 9.02 -10.90 -2.44
CA LEU A 150 8.47 -10.33 -3.66
C LEU A 150 8.89 -8.87 -3.79
N ASP A 151 9.18 -8.43 -5.01
CA ASP A 151 9.44 -7.01 -5.28
C ASP A 151 8.16 -6.17 -5.27
N HIS A 152 8.29 -4.86 -5.48
CA HIS A 152 7.15 -3.94 -5.39
C HIS A 152 6.02 -4.27 -6.37
N ASP A 153 6.37 -4.67 -7.59
CA ASP A 153 5.39 -4.90 -8.65
C ASP A 153 4.76 -6.29 -8.49
N GLU A 154 5.58 -7.30 -8.13
CA GLU A 154 5.12 -8.64 -7.76
C GLU A 154 4.12 -8.57 -6.59
N VAL A 155 4.41 -7.77 -5.54
CA VAL A 155 3.51 -7.64 -4.38
C VAL A 155 2.14 -7.15 -4.79
N LEU A 156 2.04 -6.07 -5.58
CA LEU A 156 0.74 -5.53 -5.99
C LEU A 156 -0.01 -6.51 -6.90
N GLU A 157 0.70 -7.13 -7.86
CA GLU A 157 0.11 -8.06 -8.81
C GLU A 157 -0.49 -9.30 -8.10
N VAL A 158 0.28 -9.87 -7.18
CA VAL A 158 -0.04 -11.11 -6.45
C VAL A 158 -1.04 -10.86 -5.34
N THR A 159 -0.85 -9.82 -4.53
CA THR A 159 -1.64 -9.62 -3.31
C THR A 159 -2.84 -8.71 -3.50
N GLY A 160 -2.81 -7.82 -4.50
CA GLY A 160 -3.78 -6.73 -4.66
C GLY A 160 -3.52 -5.55 -3.71
N HIS A 161 -2.46 -5.60 -2.90
CA HIS A 161 -2.08 -4.52 -2.00
C HIS A 161 -0.71 -3.95 -2.36
N PRO A 162 -0.49 -2.64 -2.18
CA PRO A 162 0.81 -2.03 -2.40
C PRO A 162 1.79 -2.38 -1.27
N VAL A 163 3.10 -2.24 -1.54
CA VAL A 163 4.13 -2.31 -0.50
C VAL A 163 3.87 -1.27 0.59
N GLY A 164 3.90 -1.72 1.85
CA GLY A 164 3.56 -0.92 3.03
C GLY A 164 2.06 -0.82 3.32
N GLY A 165 1.20 -1.22 2.38
CA GLY A 165 -0.25 -1.38 2.58
C GLY A 165 -0.70 -2.83 2.68
N LEU A 166 0.22 -3.79 2.56
CA LEU A 166 -0.09 -5.23 2.54
C LEU A 166 -0.79 -5.68 3.83
N CYS A 167 -2.08 -5.98 3.68
CA CYS A 167 -2.92 -6.59 4.69
C CYS A 167 -2.99 -8.11 4.48
N PRO A 168 -3.08 -8.95 5.52
CA PRO A 168 -3.34 -10.39 5.36
C PRO A 168 -4.80 -10.71 4.96
N PHE A 169 -5.69 -9.72 4.95
CA PHE A 169 -7.11 -9.85 4.61
C PHE A 169 -7.40 -9.19 3.27
N GLY A 170 -8.44 -9.64 2.55
CA GLY A 170 -8.82 -9.01 1.28
C GLY A 170 -7.81 -9.21 0.15
N LEU A 171 -6.98 -10.25 0.24
CA LEU A 171 -5.99 -10.61 -0.78
C LEU A 171 -6.68 -10.97 -2.11
N LYS A 172 -6.11 -10.51 -3.22
CA LYS A 172 -6.61 -10.76 -4.58
C LYS A 172 -6.58 -12.24 -4.97
N ASN A 173 -5.55 -12.95 -4.56
CA ASN A 173 -5.35 -14.38 -4.85
C ASN A 173 -5.41 -15.21 -3.56
N PRO A 174 -5.75 -16.51 -3.63
CA PRO A 174 -5.69 -17.42 -2.49
C PRO A 174 -4.22 -17.70 -2.12
N ILE A 175 -3.68 -16.89 -1.21
CA ILE A 175 -2.29 -16.94 -0.77
C ILE A 175 -2.24 -17.52 0.64
N LYS A 176 -1.31 -18.44 0.90
CA LYS A 176 -1.13 -18.99 2.24
C LYS A 176 -0.57 -17.93 3.18
N VAL A 177 -1.26 -17.71 4.29
CA VAL A 177 -0.88 -16.74 5.33
C VAL A 177 -0.24 -17.48 6.50
N TYR A 178 0.94 -17.03 6.90
CA TYR A 178 1.63 -17.48 8.10
C TYR A 178 1.68 -16.35 9.13
N LEU A 179 1.70 -16.71 10.41
CA LEU A 179 1.87 -15.77 11.51
C LEU A 179 3.12 -16.13 12.28
N ASP A 180 4.01 -15.17 12.49
CA ASP A 180 5.20 -15.40 13.30
C ASP A 180 4.87 -15.31 14.80
N LYS A 181 5.45 -16.20 15.60
CA LYS A 181 5.24 -16.26 17.06
C LYS A 181 5.55 -14.94 17.77
N SER A 182 6.34 -14.06 17.18
CA SER A 182 6.65 -12.73 17.70
C SER A 182 5.42 -11.88 18.02
N ILE A 183 4.28 -12.08 17.36
CA ILE A 183 3.02 -11.38 17.68
C ILE A 183 2.07 -12.21 18.55
N LYS A 184 2.37 -13.48 18.84
CA LYS A 184 1.41 -14.43 19.40
C LYS A 184 0.82 -14.01 20.74
N ASP A 185 1.66 -13.44 21.61
CA ASP A 185 1.28 -13.10 22.99
C ASP A 185 0.75 -11.66 23.14
N PHE A 186 0.55 -10.95 22.03
CA PHE A 186 0.00 -9.59 22.05
C PHE A 186 -1.52 -9.61 22.19
N GLN A 187 -2.05 -8.76 23.07
CA GLN A 187 -3.51 -8.57 23.17
C GLN A 187 -4.11 -7.97 21.89
N TYR A 188 -3.36 -7.12 21.19
CA TYR A 188 -3.73 -6.55 19.91
C TYR A 188 -2.47 -6.16 19.13
N VAL A 189 -2.61 -6.11 17.80
CA VAL A 189 -1.62 -5.57 16.87
C VAL A 189 -2.30 -4.67 15.84
N TYR A 190 -1.50 -3.88 15.14
CA TYR A 190 -1.93 -2.95 14.11
C TYR A 190 -1.29 -3.27 12.76
N PRO A 191 -1.88 -4.15 11.94
CA PRO A 191 -1.48 -4.32 10.55
C PRO A 191 -2.01 -3.20 9.66
N ALA A 192 -1.33 -3.00 8.53
CA ALA A 192 -1.82 -2.14 7.45
C ALA A 192 -3.14 -2.71 6.86
N ALA A 193 -3.97 -1.83 6.31
CA ALA A 193 -5.29 -2.16 5.78
C ALA A 193 -5.45 -1.72 4.31
N GLY A 194 -4.65 -2.30 3.41
CA GLY A 194 -4.71 -2.03 1.96
C GLY A 194 -3.99 -0.74 1.53
N SER A 195 -3.51 0.06 2.47
CA SER A 195 -2.81 1.32 2.20
C SER A 195 -1.91 1.72 3.37
N LYS A 196 -0.95 2.60 3.11
CA LYS A 196 -0.11 3.24 4.14
C LYS A 196 -0.88 4.24 5.00
N GLU A 197 -2.08 4.64 4.57
CA GLU A 197 -2.94 5.58 5.30
C GLU A 197 -3.98 4.89 6.19
N PHE A 198 -4.07 3.56 6.14
CA PHE A 198 -5.11 2.81 6.84
C PHE A 198 -4.49 1.64 7.60
N ALA A 199 -5.00 1.44 8.82
CA ALA A 199 -4.63 0.34 9.67
C ALA A 199 -5.90 -0.27 10.28
N LEU A 200 -5.76 -1.40 10.95
CA LEU A 200 -6.84 -2.02 11.72
C LEU A 200 -6.30 -2.50 13.06
N LYS A 201 -7.14 -2.54 14.09
CA LYS A 201 -6.77 -3.06 15.41
C LYS A 201 -7.37 -4.44 15.59
N ILE A 202 -6.54 -5.46 15.80
CA ILE A 202 -7.02 -6.85 15.85
C ILE A 202 -6.19 -7.71 16.78
N LYS A 203 -6.82 -8.72 17.38
CA LYS A 203 -6.09 -9.75 18.14
C LYS A 203 -5.36 -10.70 17.17
N PRO A 204 -4.09 -11.05 17.41
CA PRO A 204 -3.35 -12.01 16.58
C PRO A 204 -4.07 -13.35 16.38
N GLU A 205 -4.77 -13.83 17.40
CA GLU A 205 -5.61 -15.04 17.32
C GLU A 205 -6.74 -14.91 16.31
N ILE A 206 -7.41 -13.75 16.25
CA ILE A 206 -8.46 -13.49 15.26
C ILE A 206 -7.86 -13.47 13.85
N ILE A 207 -6.66 -12.93 13.67
CA ILE A 207 -5.95 -13.00 12.38
C ILE A 207 -5.77 -14.47 11.98
N SER A 208 -5.19 -15.30 12.86
CA SER A 208 -4.95 -16.73 12.60
C SER A 208 -6.24 -17.46 12.24
N ASN A 209 -7.33 -17.22 12.96
CA ASN A 209 -8.62 -17.87 12.71
C ASN A 209 -9.24 -17.45 11.37
N LEU A 210 -9.24 -16.15 11.05
CA LEU A 210 -9.86 -15.63 9.82
C LEU A 210 -9.13 -16.10 8.55
N VAL A 211 -7.80 -16.10 8.59
CA VAL A 211 -6.97 -16.48 7.42
C VAL A 211 -6.62 -17.97 7.40
N ASN A 212 -7.09 -18.75 8.38
CA ASN A 212 -6.65 -20.12 8.63
C ASN A 212 -5.11 -20.24 8.67
N GLY A 213 -4.48 -19.29 9.37
CA GLY A 213 -3.04 -19.05 9.32
C GLY A 213 -2.23 -19.91 10.28
N GLU A 214 -1.09 -20.39 9.79
CA GLU A 214 -0.18 -21.27 10.54
C GLU A 214 0.87 -20.48 11.33
N TRP A 215 1.07 -20.83 12.60
CA TRP A 215 2.06 -20.19 13.47
C TRP A 215 3.48 -20.72 13.23
N ILE A 216 4.43 -19.83 12.95
CA ILE A 216 5.83 -20.16 12.62
C ILE A 216 6.81 -19.34 13.47
N ASP A 217 8.07 -19.74 13.47
CA ASP A 217 9.17 -19.00 14.13
C ASP A 217 10.25 -18.74 13.09
N VAL A 218 10.20 -17.56 12.48
CA VAL A 218 11.11 -17.12 11.41
C VAL A 218 11.72 -15.75 11.65
N CYS A 219 11.37 -15.07 12.75
CA CYS A 219 12.02 -13.82 13.15
C CYS A 219 13.37 -14.04 13.83
N GLU A 220 14.21 -13.01 13.78
CA GLU A 220 15.39 -12.88 14.64
C GLU A 220 15.00 -12.90 16.13
N ASP A 221 15.94 -13.34 16.97
CA ASP A 221 15.77 -13.44 18.43
C ASP A 221 15.85 -12.06 19.11
#